data_AF-A0A346PRS6-F1
#
_entry.id   AF-A0A346PRS6-F1
#
_cell.length_a   1.000
_cell.length_b   1.000
_cell.length_c   1.000
_cell.angle_alpha   90.00
_cell.angle_beta   90.00
_cell.angle_gamma   90.00
#
_symmetry.space_group_name_H-M   'P 1'
#
loop_
_entity.id
_entity.type
_entity.pdbx_description
1 polymer ?
#
loop_
_entity_poly.entity_id
_entity_poly.type
_entity_poly.pdbx_seq_one_letter_code
_entity_poly.pdbx_strand_id
1 'polypeptide(L)'
;MMATSTDTPGEIPGGADATEAATGERRLERFSSVQVYVHGTIALCIFVLYLTGLPMTFADHLGWLFAIFGYGNVVLLHVVAGVVFITVATYYLLYVLLTGLFGPGRIAALPTRRDVSEAIGYVKYLLGRGEKPAADKYTWLQKGEIWVLGVELLVLSVTGLLLWYRGLFVSPEFRAALGGHEQLADVLLLIVRDIHVVVALTMLMGIAFHLYMVNVKERFPFNRTMFTGDVSASRAKHHWADWADEQLEGDADAGHDETPVPSRRTLAVITLALLAFFAVVLLSTLFAAVLSPLPTREYLLALPFDPVTHGAASVVFFVGLNVAVLLIVAGALAICYGLAKRLRGEF
;
A
#
# COMPACT_ATOMS: atom_id res chain seq x y z
N MET A 1 -39.43 -15.52 47.02
CA MET A 1 -38.33 -15.96 46.14
C MET A 1 -38.43 -15.17 44.86
N MET A 2 -37.61 -14.14 44.74
CA MET A 2 -37.53 -13.24 43.59
C MET A 2 -36.13 -13.46 43.02
N ALA A 3 -36.03 -14.03 41.82
CA ALA A 3 -34.76 -14.24 41.14
C ALA A 3 -34.78 -13.38 39.87
N THR A 4 -34.19 -12.20 39.98
CA THR A 4 -33.89 -11.31 38.86
C THR A 4 -32.61 -11.79 38.19
N SER A 5 -32.72 -12.18 36.92
CA SER A 5 -31.61 -12.59 36.06
C SER A 5 -30.65 -11.44 35.82
N THR A 6 -29.37 -11.69 36.02
CA THR A 6 -28.27 -10.81 35.64
C THR A 6 -28.12 -10.80 34.12
N ASP A 7 -28.30 -9.62 33.54
CA ASP A 7 -28.05 -9.30 32.13
C ASP A 7 -26.53 -9.16 31.91
N THR A 8 -25.95 -10.01 31.06
CA THR A 8 -24.54 -9.92 30.65
C THR A 8 -24.42 -9.06 29.38
N PRO A 9 -23.49 -8.09 29.31
CA PRO A 9 -23.35 -7.21 28.15
C PRO A 9 -22.88 -7.95 26.90
N GLY A 10 -23.40 -7.51 25.75
CA GLY A 10 -23.28 -8.15 24.44
C GLY A 10 -21.87 -8.53 24.02
N GLU A 11 -21.75 -9.79 23.62
CA GLU A 11 -20.63 -10.35 22.89
C GLU A 11 -20.47 -9.61 21.55
N ILE A 12 -19.30 -9.00 21.33
CA ILE A 12 -18.89 -8.45 20.03
C ILE A 12 -18.80 -9.65 19.05
N PRO A 13 -19.43 -9.61 17.86
CA PRO A 13 -19.52 -10.76 16.97
C PRO A 13 -18.15 -11.05 16.31
N GLY A 14 -17.28 -11.74 17.05
CA GLY A 14 -16.01 -12.31 16.58
C GLY A 14 -16.15 -13.76 16.09
N GLY A 15 -17.36 -14.32 16.14
CA GLY A 15 -17.66 -15.75 16.01
C GLY A 15 -17.86 -16.31 14.60
N ALA A 16 -17.96 -15.48 13.55
CA ALA A 16 -18.33 -15.97 12.21
C ALA A 16 -17.40 -17.07 11.65
N ASP A 17 -16.09 -17.01 11.91
CA ASP A 17 -15.13 -17.99 11.36
C ASP A 17 -15.18 -19.37 12.03
N ALA A 18 -15.56 -19.46 13.31
CA ALA A 18 -15.68 -20.75 14.00
C ALA A 18 -16.91 -21.54 13.51
N THR A 19 -17.89 -20.83 12.96
CA THR A 19 -19.07 -21.41 12.31
C THR A 19 -18.81 -21.69 10.82
N GLU A 20 -18.05 -20.84 10.11
CA GLU A 20 -17.71 -21.02 8.68
C GLU A 20 -16.84 -22.26 8.41
N ALA A 21 -15.84 -22.55 9.25
CA ALA A 21 -15.03 -23.76 9.10
C ALA A 21 -15.79 -25.05 9.48
N ALA A 22 -16.84 -24.95 10.30
CA ALA A 22 -17.62 -26.08 10.79
C ALA A 22 -18.82 -26.45 9.89
N THR A 23 -19.14 -25.64 8.87
CA THR A 23 -20.41 -25.74 8.11
C THR A 23 -20.30 -26.40 6.74
N GLY A 24 -19.11 -26.83 6.30
CA GLY A 24 -18.95 -27.38 4.95
C GLY A 24 -19.29 -26.37 3.85
N GLU A 25 -19.18 -25.08 4.15
CA GLU A 25 -19.50 -24.01 3.23
C GLU A 25 -18.51 -23.99 2.07
N ARG A 26 -19.04 -23.89 0.84
CA ARG A 26 -18.23 -23.81 -0.38
C ARG A 26 -17.25 -22.63 -0.31
N ARG A 27 -15.98 -22.88 -0.61
CA ARG A 27 -14.93 -21.86 -0.74
C ARG A 27 -14.64 -21.58 -2.21
N LEU A 28 -14.30 -20.34 -2.52
CA LEU A 28 -13.94 -19.86 -3.86
C LEU A 28 -12.48 -19.41 -3.86
N GLU A 29 -11.71 -19.83 -4.86
CA GLU A 29 -10.37 -19.30 -5.10
C GLU A 29 -10.47 -17.84 -5.53
N ARG A 30 -9.94 -16.94 -4.70
CA ARG A 30 -9.94 -15.50 -4.98
C ARG A 30 -8.62 -15.03 -5.56
N PHE A 31 -7.52 -15.56 -5.03
CA PHE A 31 -6.16 -15.28 -5.42
C PHE A 31 -5.40 -16.58 -5.63
N SER A 32 -4.69 -16.66 -6.77
CA SER A 32 -3.86 -17.83 -7.04
C SER A 32 -2.66 -17.88 -6.11
N SER A 33 -2.06 -19.07 -5.94
CA SER A 33 -0.86 -19.23 -5.10
C SER A 33 0.26 -18.29 -5.55
N VAL A 34 0.41 -18.04 -6.85
CA VAL A 34 1.38 -17.06 -7.39
C VAL A 34 1.12 -15.67 -6.82
N GLN A 35 -0.13 -15.22 -6.80
CA GLN A 35 -0.50 -13.92 -6.24
C GLN A 35 -0.22 -13.84 -4.74
N VAL A 36 -0.54 -14.91 -4.00
CA VAL A 36 -0.27 -15.01 -2.55
C VAL A 36 1.23 -14.88 -2.26
N TYR A 37 2.07 -15.66 -2.95
CA TYR A 37 3.52 -15.62 -2.74
C TYR A 37 4.15 -14.29 -3.17
N VAL A 38 3.79 -13.78 -4.35
CA VAL A 38 4.30 -12.49 -4.83
C VAL A 38 3.96 -11.38 -3.84
N HIS A 39 2.71 -11.32 -3.39
CA HIS A 39 2.28 -10.31 -2.42
C HIS A 39 3.04 -10.44 -1.10
N GLY A 40 3.19 -11.66 -0.56
CA GLY A 40 3.95 -11.91 0.66
C GLY A 40 5.41 -11.46 0.54
N THR A 41 6.06 -11.77 -0.57
CA THR A 41 7.44 -11.36 -0.84
C THR A 41 7.56 -9.85 -1.01
N ILE A 42 6.65 -9.21 -1.76
CA ILE A 42 6.61 -7.76 -1.93
C ILE A 42 6.41 -7.05 -0.57
N ALA A 43 5.45 -7.51 0.23
CA ALA A 43 5.18 -6.94 1.55
C ALA A 43 6.41 -7.03 2.47
N LEU A 44 7.12 -8.17 2.45
CA LEU A 44 8.36 -8.34 3.20
C LEU A 44 9.46 -7.39 2.70
N CYS A 45 9.63 -7.25 1.39
CA CYS A 45 10.63 -6.33 0.83
C CYS A 45 10.32 -4.88 1.22
N ILE A 46 9.05 -4.45 1.12
CA ILE A 46 8.60 -3.12 1.53
C ILE A 46 8.94 -2.88 3.01
N PHE A 47 8.68 -3.84 3.89
CA PHE A 47 9.02 -3.74 5.30
C PHE A 47 10.53 -3.52 5.52
N VAL A 48 11.38 -4.33 4.87
CA VAL A 48 12.84 -4.20 4.97
C VAL A 48 13.33 -2.86 4.38
N LEU A 49 12.76 -2.43 3.25
CA LEU A 49 13.08 -1.16 2.60
C LEU A 49 12.79 0.03 3.52
N TYR A 50 11.65 0.05 4.23
CA TYR A 50 11.37 1.11 5.21
C TYR A 50 12.27 1.00 6.43
N LEU A 51 12.47 -0.20 6.96
CA LEU A 51 13.31 -0.43 8.15
C LEU A 51 14.74 0.07 7.93
N THR A 52 15.23 0.02 6.69
CA THR A 52 16.57 0.47 6.31
C THR A 52 16.60 1.90 5.77
N GLY A 53 15.60 2.34 5.00
CA GLY A 53 15.57 3.66 4.35
C GLY A 53 15.21 4.82 5.27
N LEU A 54 14.33 4.60 6.26
CA LEU A 54 13.96 5.64 7.22
C LEU A 54 15.14 6.11 8.07
N PRO A 55 15.99 5.22 8.63
CA PRO A 55 17.23 5.62 9.31
C PRO A 55 18.18 6.45 8.46
N MET A 56 18.27 6.18 7.15
CA MET A 56 19.14 6.95 6.24
C MET A 56 18.63 8.38 6.04
N THR A 57 17.31 8.57 6.08
CA THR A 57 16.68 9.89 5.90
C THR A 57 16.60 10.66 7.22
N PHE A 58 16.27 9.98 8.32
CA PHE A 58 16.03 10.57 9.64
C PHE A 58 17.06 10.08 10.66
N ALA A 59 18.34 10.22 10.33
CA ALA A 59 19.44 9.71 11.14
C ALA A 59 19.45 10.26 12.57
N ASP A 60 18.98 11.49 12.77
CA ASP A 60 18.89 12.12 14.10
C ASP A 60 17.94 11.37 15.05
N HIS A 61 16.92 10.70 14.52
CA HIS A 61 15.92 9.97 15.30
C HIS A 61 16.11 8.45 15.24
N LEU A 62 16.56 7.94 14.10
CA LEU A 62 16.61 6.51 13.80
C LEU A 62 18.02 5.98 13.54
N GLY A 63 19.04 6.84 13.58
CA GLY A 63 20.44 6.49 13.33
C GLY A 63 21.07 5.57 14.38
N TRP A 64 20.39 5.34 15.52
CA TRP A 64 20.79 4.32 16.49
C TRP A 64 20.88 2.92 15.85
N LEU A 65 20.12 2.65 14.80
CA LEU A 65 20.23 1.40 14.03
C LEU A 65 21.61 1.24 13.37
N PHE A 66 22.29 2.33 13.01
CA PHE A 66 23.65 2.27 12.46
C PHE A 66 24.68 1.85 13.49
N ALA A 67 24.45 2.13 14.78
CA ALA A 67 25.35 1.68 15.86
C ALA A 67 25.24 0.17 16.09
N ILE A 68 24.07 -0.43 15.83
CA ILE A 68 23.82 -1.87 16.03
C ILE A 68 24.23 -2.66 14.79
N PHE A 69 23.79 -2.22 13.61
CA PHE A 69 23.93 -2.99 12.38
C PHE A 69 25.09 -2.52 11.50
N GLY A 70 25.59 -1.29 11.69
CA GLY A 70 26.58 -0.67 10.82
C GLY A 70 25.94 -0.02 9.58
N TYR A 71 26.30 1.23 9.29
CA TYR A 71 25.73 1.99 8.16
C TYR A 71 25.85 1.24 6.83
N GLY A 72 27.03 0.68 6.52
CA GLY A 72 27.26 -0.07 5.28
C GLY A 72 26.34 -1.29 5.13
N ASN A 73 26.06 -2.01 6.22
CA ASN A 73 25.14 -3.15 6.20
C ASN A 73 23.69 -2.72 6.01
N VAL A 74 23.28 -1.61 6.62
CA VAL A 74 21.92 -1.06 6.43
C VAL A 74 21.71 -0.63 4.97
N VAL A 75 22.71 0.01 4.36
CA VAL A 75 22.70 0.34 2.92
C VAL A 75 22.65 -0.92 2.06
N LEU A 76 23.49 -1.91 2.36
CA LEU A 76 23.49 -3.17 1.63
C LEU A 76 22.12 -3.88 1.69
N LEU A 77 21.53 -3.97 2.88
CA LEU A 77 20.20 -4.57 3.06
C LEU A 77 19.11 -3.82 2.29
N HIS A 78 19.15 -2.48 2.27
CA HIS A 78 18.21 -1.69 1.49
C HIS A 78 18.33 -1.99 -0.01
N VAL A 79 19.55 -2.02 -0.53
CA VAL A 79 19.83 -2.33 -1.94
C VAL A 79 19.40 -3.75 -2.29
N VAL A 80 19.76 -4.75 -1.49
CA VAL A 80 19.37 -6.15 -1.72
C VAL A 80 17.85 -6.30 -1.70
N ALA A 81 17.16 -5.71 -0.72
CA ALA A 81 15.71 -5.71 -0.67
C ALA A 81 15.08 -5.03 -1.90
N GLY A 82 15.67 -3.93 -2.38
CA GLY A 82 15.25 -3.24 -3.60
C GLY A 82 15.42 -4.08 -4.86
N VAL A 83 16.55 -4.78 -5.00
CA VAL A 83 16.80 -5.69 -6.14
C VAL A 83 15.81 -6.87 -6.14
N VAL A 84 15.58 -7.49 -4.97
CA VAL A 84 14.58 -8.57 -4.84
C VAL A 84 13.18 -8.05 -5.17
N PHE A 85 12.82 -6.88 -4.63
CA PHE A 85 11.53 -6.23 -4.92
C PHE A 85 11.33 -6.01 -6.41
N ILE A 86 12.28 -5.35 -7.09
CA ILE A 86 12.20 -5.05 -8.53
C ILE A 86 12.10 -6.34 -9.35
N THR A 87 12.86 -7.37 -8.98
CA THR A 87 12.84 -8.65 -9.67
C THR A 87 11.47 -9.32 -9.56
N VAL A 88 10.91 -9.39 -8.35
CA VAL A 88 9.60 -10.01 -8.09
C VAL A 88 8.46 -9.20 -8.73
N ALA A 89 8.52 -7.87 -8.63
CA ALA A 89 7.55 -6.98 -9.27
C ALA A 89 7.58 -7.13 -10.80
N THR A 90 8.77 -7.19 -11.41
CA THR A 90 8.93 -7.41 -12.85
C THR A 90 8.39 -8.79 -13.26
N TYR A 91 8.72 -9.84 -12.51
CA TYR A 91 8.15 -11.17 -12.72
C TYR A 91 6.62 -11.13 -12.70
N TYR A 92 6.01 -10.49 -11.72
CA TYR A 92 4.56 -10.45 -11.60
C TYR A 92 3.90 -9.62 -12.70
N LEU A 93 4.50 -8.48 -13.08
CA LEU A 93 4.01 -7.69 -14.21
C LEU A 93 4.03 -8.50 -15.51
N LEU A 94 5.10 -9.25 -15.78
CA LEU A 94 5.19 -10.16 -16.92
C LEU A 94 4.16 -11.29 -16.81
N TYR A 95 3.99 -11.89 -15.63
CA TYR A 95 2.99 -12.93 -15.39
C TYR A 95 1.57 -12.43 -15.71
N VAL A 96 1.19 -11.25 -15.22
CA VAL A 96 -0.13 -10.65 -15.49
C VAL A 96 -0.27 -10.29 -16.97
N LEU A 97 0.77 -9.72 -17.59
CA LEU A 97 0.74 -9.35 -19.01
C LEU A 97 0.57 -10.58 -19.91
N LEU A 98 1.38 -11.63 -19.69
CA LEU A 98 1.30 -12.86 -20.48
C LEU A 98 -0.02 -13.59 -20.25
N THR A 99 -0.51 -13.64 -19.01
CA THR A 99 -1.84 -14.22 -18.71
C THR A 99 -2.96 -13.41 -19.36
N GLY A 100 -2.84 -12.08 -19.43
CA GLY A 100 -3.81 -11.22 -20.11
C GLY A 100 -3.78 -11.37 -21.63
N LEU A 101 -2.59 -11.50 -22.24
CA LEU A 101 -2.40 -11.62 -23.68
C LEU A 101 -2.77 -13.00 -24.22
N PHE A 102 -2.46 -14.06 -23.47
CA PHE A 102 -2.61 -15.46 -23.93
C PHE A 102 -3.67 -16.26 -23.18
N GLY A 103 -4.26 -15.70 -22.12
CA GLY A 103 -5.34 -16.33 -21.35
C GLY A 103 -6.74 -15.82 -21.73
N PRO A 104 -7.75 -15.98 -20.86
CA PRO A 104 -9.16 -15.65 -21.13
C PRO A 104 -9.47 -14.14 -21.28
N GLY A 105 -8.45 -13.29 -21.47
CA GLY A 105 -8.61 -11.95 -22.06
C GLY A 105 -8.99 -10.81 -21.12
N ARG A 106 -9.20 -11.04 -19.82
CA ARG A 106 -9.59 -9.96 -18.88
C ARG A 106 -8.70 -9.90 -17.63
N ILE A 107 -7.90 -8.84 -17.53
CA ILE A 107 -7.17 -8.49 -16.30
C ILE A 107 -8.11 -7.70 -15.40
N ALA A 108 -8.65 -8.35 -14.36
CA ALA A 108 -9.66 -7.76 -13.47
C ALA A 108 -9.22 -6.47 -12.74
N ALA A 109 -7.92 -6.24 -12.60
CA ALA A 109 -7.36 -5.05 -11.96
C ALA A 109 -7.34 -3.81 -12.88
N LEU A 110 -7.62 -3.94 -14.18
CA LEU A 110 -7.65 -2.80 -15.09
C LEU A 110 -8.89 -1.92 -14.80
N PRO A 111 -8.74 -0.58 -14.79
CA PRO A 111 -9.87 0.32 -14.65
C PRO A 111 -10.73 0.27 -15.92
N THR A 112 -12.04 0.33 -15.72
CA THR A 112 -13.07 0.28 -16.74
C THR A 112 -14.05 1.43 -16.56
N ARG A 113 -14.91 1.68 -17.56
CA ARG A 113 -15.98 2.68 -17.44
C ARG A 113 -16.96 2.35 -16.29
N ARG A 114 -17.11 1.06 -15.94
CA ARG A 114 -17.96 0.62 -14.82
C ARG A 114 -17.45 1.16 -13.48
N ASP A 115 -16.13 1.24 -13.30
CA ASP A 115 -15.54 1.73 -12.04
C ASP A 115 -15.90 3.19 -11.76
N VAL A 116 -16.05 4.01 -12.80
CA VAL A 116 -16.52 5.41 -12.67
C VAL A 116 -17.97 5.45 -12.20
N SER A 117 -18.85 4.64 -12.80
CA SER A 117 -20.24 4.54 -12.35
C SER A 117 -20.36 3.98 -10.93
N GLU A 118 -19.51 3.01 -10.57
CA GLU A 118 -19.44 2.45 -9.22
C GLU A 118 -18.98 3.51 -8.21
N ALA A 119 -17.96 4.30 -8.52
CA ALA A 119 -17.49 5.39 -7.67
C ALA A 119 -18.59 6.44 -7.42
N ILE A 120 -19.30 6.86 -8.48
CA ILE A 120 -20.42 7.80 -8.36
C ILE A 120 -21.56 7.20 -7.52
N GLY A 121 -21.90 5.93 -7.76
CA GLY A 121 -22.91 5.20 -6.97
C GLY A 121 -22.51 5.09 -5.50
N TYR A 122 -21.23 4.81 -5.23
CA TYR A 122 -20.70 4.70 -3.88
C TYR A 122 -20.76 6.05 -3.14
N VAL A 123 -20.48 7.16 -3.82
CA VAL A 123 -20.65 8.51 -3.25
C VAL A 123 -22.12 8.78 -2.92
N LYS A 124 -23.06 8.44 -3.81
CA LYS A 124 -24.51 8.56 -3.53
C LYS A 124 -24.92 7.72 -2.32
N TYR A 125 -24.41 6.49 -2.22
CA TYR A 125 -24.63 5.61 -1.07
C TYR A 125 -24.11 6.23 0.23
N LEU A 126 -22.90 6.80 0.24
CA LEU A 126 -22.35 7.50 1.41
C LEU A 126 -23.18 8.72 1.82
N LEU A 127 -23.84 9.39 0.85
CA LEU A 127 -24.75 10.50 1.10
C LEU A 127 -26.18 10.05 1.46
N GLY A 128 -26.44 8.75 1.57
CA GLY A 128 -27.78 8.20 1.85
C GLY A 128 -28.77 8.35 0.68
N ARG A 129 -28.27 8.53 -0.55
CA ARG A 129 -29.06 8.83 -1.77
C ARG A 129 -29.11 7.65 -2.76
N GLY A 130 -28.86 6.43 -2.29
CA GLY A 130 -28.90 5.23 -3.12
C GLY A 130 -28.39 4.00 -2.38
N GLU A 131 -28.55 2.84 -3.01
CA GLU A 131 -28.01 1.58 -2.51
C GLU A 131 -26.50 1.48 -2.77
N LYS A 132 -25.83 0.63 -2.01
CA LYS A 132 -24.41 0.33 -2.22
C LYS A 132 -24.24 -0.37 -3.58
N PRO A 133 -23.39 0.13 -4.48
CA PRO A 133 -23.23 -0.48 -5.79
C PRO A 133 -22.64 -1.90 -5.68
N ALA A 134 -23.10 -2.81 -6.53
CA ALA A 134 -22.57 -4.16 -6.62
C ALA A 134 -21.14 -4.12 -7.20
N ALA A 135 -20.23 -4.77 -6.50
CA ALA A 135 -18.83 -4.81 -6.89
C ALA A 135 -18.49 -6.07 -7.69
N ASP A 136 -17.59 -5.89 -8.65
CA ASP A 136 -16.89 -6.96 -9.36
C ASP A 136 -15.80 -7.58 -8.45
N LYS A 137 -14.91 -8.44 -8.99
CA LYS A 137 -13.80 -9.07 -8.24
C LYS A 137 -13.05 -8.07 -7.36
N TYR A 138 -12.81 -6.86 -7.89
CA TYR A 138 -12.30 -5.73 -7.13
C TYR A 138 -13.29 -4.56 -7.20
N THR A 139 -13.57 -3.95 -6.04
CA THR A 139 -14.31 -2.68 -5.97
C THR A 139 -13.52 -1.54 -6.64
N TRP A 140 -14.18 -0.46 -7.02
CA TRP A 140 -13.51 0.73 -7.57
C TRP A 140 -12.39 1.26 -6.64
N LEU A 141 -12.62 1.18 -5.33
CA LEU A 141 -11.67 1.63 -4.31
C LEU A 141 -10.46 0.70 -4.23
N GLN A 142 -10.67 -0.62 -4.27
CA GLN A 142 -9.59 -1.62 -4.31
C GLN A 142 -8.75 -1.49 -5.59
N LYS A 143 -9.37 -1.23 -6.76
CA LYS A 143 -8.61 -0.95 -7.98
C LYS A 143 -7.83 0.35 -7.85
N GLY A 144 -8.43 1.39 -7.28
CA GLY A 144 -7.73 2.64 -6.96
C GLY A 144 -6.47 2.39 -6.13
N GLU A 145 -6.56 1.59 -5.07
CA GLU A 145 -5.41 1.22 -4.23
C GLU A 145 -4.33 0.45 -5.03
N ILE A 146 -4.72 -0.52 -5.85
CA ILE A 146 -3.78 -1.28 -6.70
C ILE A 146 -2.99 -0.33 -7.61
N TRP A 147 -3.65 0.65 -8.23
CA TRP A 147 -3.00 1.58 -9.14
C TRP A 147 -2.15 2.64 -8.44
N VAL A 148 -2.65 3.22 -7.34
CA VAL A 148 -1.89 4.20 -6.57
C VAL A 148 -0.61 3.55 -6.01
N LEU A 149 -0.73 2.42 -5.31
CA LEU A 149 0.42 1.69 -4.79
C LEU A 149 1.34 1.20 -5.91
N GLY A 150 0.78 0.71 -7.03
CA GLY A 150 1.56 0.28 -8.18
C GLY A 150 2.41 1.39 -8.78
N VAL A 151 1.86 2.60 -8.94
CA VAL A 151 2.59 3.78 -9.43
C VAL A 151 3.63 4.25 -8.42
N GLU A 152 3.29 4.33 -7.13
CA GLU A 152 4.24 4.70 -6.08
C GLU A 152 5.45 3.76 -6.06
N LEU A 153 5.20 2.44 -6.10
CA LEU A 153 6.24 1.42 -6.15
C LEU A 153 7.09 1.50 -7.42
N LEU A 154 6.50 1.83 -8.57
CA LEU A 154 7.25 2.05 -9.81
C LEU A 154 8.17 3.27 -9.68
N VAL A 155 7.66 4.40 -9.17
CA VAL A 155 8.45 5.62 -8.98
C VAL A 155 9.60 5.36 -8.00
N LEU A 156 9.34 4.66 -6.89
CA LEU A 156 10.37 4.24 -5.93
C LEU A 156 11.42 3.32 -6.54
N SER A 157 11.01 2.40 -7.41
CA SER A 157 11.93 1.51 -8.12
C SER A 157 12.87 2.29 -9.03
N VAL A 158 12.31 3.17 -9.86
CA VAL A 158 13.09 3.97 -10.82
C VAL A 158 14.03 4.92 -10.08
N THR A 159 13.52 5.67 -9.11
CA THR A 159 14.35 6.59 -8.33
C THR A 159 15.40 5.85 -7.49
N GLY A 160 15.06 4.71 -6.89
CA GLY A 160 15.99 3.87 -6.14
C GLY A 160 17.13 3.31 -7.00
N LEU A 161 16.83 2.86 -8.23
CA LEU A 161 17.84 2.43 -9.20
C LEU A 161 18.78 3.58 -9.59
N LEU A 162 18.23 4.77 -9.83
CA LEU A 162 19.03 5.96 -10.15
C LEU A 162 19.94 6.37 -8.97
N LEU A 163 19.46 6.27 -7.73
CA LEU A 163 20.27 6.54 -6.53
C LEU A 163 21.35 5.48 -6.29
N TRP A 164 21.03 4.21 -6.58
CA TRP A 164 21.99 3.12 -6.47
C TRP A 164 23.10 3.26 -7.51
N TYR A 165 22.74 3.55 -8.76
CA TYR A 165 23.68 3.83 -9.85
C TYR A 165 24.02 5.32 -9.96
N ARG A 166 24.45 5.92 -8.84
CA ARG A 166 24.91 7.32 -8.79
C ARG A 166 26.01 7.65 -9.80
N GLY A 167 26.73 6.64 -10.29
CA GLY A 167 27.73 6.76 -11.35
C GLY A 167 27.20 7.39 -12.62
N LEU A 168 25.90 7.27 -12.94
CA LEU A 168 25.28 7.99 -14.06
C LEU A 168 25.40 9.51 -13.93
N PHE A 169 25.18 10.05 -12.72
CA PHE A 169 25.23 11.50 -12.50
C PHE A 169 26.66 12.04 -12.42
N VAL A 170 27.61 11.18 -12.06
CA VAL A 170 29.04 11.53 -11.93
C VAL A 170 29.81 11.24 -13.23
N SER A 171 29.22 10.50 -14.19
CA SER A 171 29.96 10.08 -15.38
C SER A 171 30.34 11.27 -16.28
N PRO A 172 31.56 11.30 -16.83
CA PRO A 172 31.99 12.36 -17.75
C PRO A 172 31.08 12.49 -18.96
N GLU A 173 30.57 11.37 -19.48
CA GLU A 173 29.71 11.35 -20.66
C GLU A 173 28.37 12.03 -20.40
N PHE A 174 27.75 11.76 -19.25
CA PHE A 174 26.48 12.38 -18.88
C PHE A 174 26.66 13.87 -18.56
N ARG A 175 27.72 14.23 -17.84
CA ARG A 175 28.02 15.63 -17.51
C ARG A 175 28.38 16.44 -18.76
N ALA A 176 29.10 15.85 -19.72
CA ALA A 176 29.37 16.46 -21.02
C ALA A 176 28.09 16.63 -21.87
N ALA A 177 27.16 15.66 -21.81
CA ALA A 177 25.87 15.76 -22.51
C ALA A 177 25.00 16.92 -22.01
N LEU A 178 25.24 17.43 -20.79
CA LEU A 178 24.58 18.62 -20.25
C LEU A 178 25.15 19.94 -20.79
N GLY A 179 26.09 19.90 -21.75
CA GLY A 179 26.44 21.06 -22.58
C GLY A 179 27.03 22.25 -21.81
N GLY A 180 27.82 21.99 -20.77
CA GLY A 180 28.44 23.02 -19.93
C GLY A 180 27.67 23.36 -18.64
N HIS A 181 26.54 22.71 -18.38
CA HIS A 181 25.77 22.83 -17.15
C HIS A 181 26.01 21.66 -16.19
N GLU A 182 27.27 21.33 -15.91
CA GLU A 182 27.62 20.14 -15.13
C GLU A 182 27.03 20.13 -13.70
N GLN A 183 26.76 21.31 -13.14
CA GLN A 183 26.09 21.45 -11.84
C GLN A 183 24.63 20.97 -11.86
N LEU A 184 23.99 20.90 -13.04
CA LEU A 184 22.65 20.32 -13.16
C LEU A 184 22.64 18.83 -12.83
N ALA A 185 23.74 18.10 -13.03
CA ALA A 185 23.80 16.68 -12.68
C ALA A 185 23.63 16.47 -11.17
N ASP A 186 24.22 17.35 -10.35
CA ASP A 186 24.11 17.28 -8.90
C ASP A 186 22.70 17.69 -8.43
N VAL A 187 22.10 18.70 -9.07
CA VAL A 187 20.70 19.10 -8.82
C VAL A 187 19.74 17.97 -9.18
N LEU A 188 19.93 17.29 -10.31
CA LEU A 188 19.10 16.16 -10.73
C LEU A 188 19.19 14.99 -9.73
N LEU A 189 20.39 14.68 -9.25
CA LEU A 189 20.58 13.66 -8.21
C LEU A 189 19.81 14.01 -6.92
N LEU A 190 19.85 15.27 -6.49
CA LEU A 190 19.12 15.75 -5.32
C LEU A 190 17.60 15.68 -5.55
N ILE A 191 17.11 16.05 -6.73
CA ILE A 191 15.69 15.94 -7.09
C ILE A 191 15.24 14.48 -7.04
N VAL A 192 16.02 13.56 -7.62
CA VAL A 192 15.72 12.12 -7.59
C VAL A 192 15.64 11.61 -6.16
N ARG A 193 16.58 12.02 -5.30
CA ARG A 193 16.57 11.68 -3.87
C ARG A 193 15.31 12.20 -3.19
N ASP A 194 14.95 13.45 -3.42
CA ASP A 194 13.78 14.07 -2.78
C ASP A 194 12.48 13.42 -3.24
N ILE A 195 12.35 13.12 -4.54
CA ILE A 195 11.19 12.37 -5.07
C ILE A 195 11.12 11.00 -4.38
N HIS A 196 12.24 10.28 -4.27
CA HIS A 196 12.27 8.98 -3.61
C HIS A 196 11.76 9.06 -2.16
N VAL A 197 12.25 10.04 -1.39
CA VAL A 197 11.84 10.25 0.01
C VAL A 197 10.37 10.66 0.12
N VAL A 198 9.92 11.65 -0.68
CA VAL A 198 8.54 12.15 -0.63
C VAL A 198 7.55 11.05 -1.01
N VAL A 199 7.84 10.29 -2.06
CA VAL A 199 6.97 9.17 -2.49
C VAL A 199 6.99 8.06 -1.44
N ALA A 200 8.13 7.75 -0.81
CA ALA A 200 8.19 6.77 0.28
C ALA A 200 7.34 7.23 1.48
N LEU A 201 7.42 8.49 1.88
CA LEU A 201 6.59 9.01 2.97
C LEU A 201 5.10 9.03 2.61
N THR A 202 4.75 9.33 1.36
CA THR A 202 3.36 9.29 0.88
C THR A 202 2.83 7.85 0.87
N MET A 203 3.64 6.88 0.42
CA MET A 203 3.30 5.47 0.40
C MET A 203 3.10 4.88 1.81
N LEU A 204 3.67 5.47 2.87
CA LEU A 204 3.32 5.07 4.25
C LEU A 204 1.82 5.28 4.52
N MET A 205 1.24 6.39 4.04
CA MET A 205 -0.22 6.56 4.10
C MET A 205 -0.92 5.54 3.20
N GLY A 206 -0.43 5.30 1.99
CA GLY A 206 -0.97 4.27 1.09
C GLY A 206 -1.05 2.89 1.75
N ILE A 207 0.01 2.47 2.43
CA ILE A 207 0.08 1.20 3.17
C ILE A 207 -0.85 1.21 4.39
N ALA A 208 -0.89 2.31 5.15
CA ALA A 208 -1.80 2.42 6.30
C ALA A 208 -3.26 2.33 5.86
N PHE A 209 -3.62 3.00 4.76
CA PHE A 209 -4.94 2.95 4.16
C PHE A 209 -5.27 1.55 3.64
N HIS A 210 -4.34 0.89 2.93
CA HIS A 210 -4.47 -0.48 2.48
C HIS A 210 -4.73 -1.47 3.63
N LEU A 211 -3.92 -1.40 4.69
CA LEU A 211 -4.07 -2.26 5.85
C LEU A 211 -5.39 -2.00 6.60
N TYR A 212 -5.83 -0.75 6.69
CA TYR A 212 -7.15 -0.38 7.21
C TYR A 212 -8.27 -0.97 6.35
N MET A 213 -8.22 -0.79 5.03
CA MET A 213 -9.22 -1.25 4.09
C MET A 213 -9.41 -2.77 4.20
N VAL A 214 -8.32 -3.53 4.15
CA VAL A 214 -8.41 -5.00 4.14
C VAL A 214 -8.68 -5.59 5.52
N ASN A 215 -8.06 -5.08 6.60
CA ASN A 215 -8.12 -5.72 7.95
C ASN A 215 -9.12 -5.08 8.91
N VAL A 216 -9.63 -3.89 8.61
CA VAL A 216 -10.56 -3.18 9.51
C VAL A 216 -11.88 -2.92 8.83
N LYS A 217 -11.87 -2.36 7.61
CA LYS A 217 -13.11 -2.08 6.88
C LYS A 217 -13.74 -3.37 6.37
N GLU A 218 -13.01 -4.16 5.59
CA GLU A 218 -13.54 -5.40 4.98
C GLU A 218 -13.71 -6.54 5.96
N ARG A 219 -12.72 -6.83 6.81
CA ARG A 219 -12.81 -7.92 7.79
C ARG A 219 -11.97 -7.65 9.04
N PHE A 220 -12.66 -7.29 10.12
CA PHE A 220 -12.05 -7.07 11.43
C PHE A 220 -11.86 -8.38 12.23
N PRO A 221 -10.80 -8.52 13.06
CA PRO A 221 -9.63 -7.64 13.17
C PRO A 221 -8.54 -7.90 12.12
N PHE A 222 -8.73 -8.92 11.28
CA PHE A 222 -7.73 -9.35 10.31
C PHE A 222 -8.36 -10.16 9.18
N ASN A 223 -7.89 -9.94 7.95
CA ASN A 223 -8.33 -10.61 6.74
C ASN A 223 -7.28 -11.61 6.26
N ARG A 224 -7.62 -12.90 6.24
CA ARG A 224 -6.70 -13.99 5.86
C ARG A 224 -6.67 -14.29 4.37
N THR A 225 -7.58 -13.74 3.58
CA THR A 225 -7.77 -14.10 2.17
C THR A 225 -6.49 -13.95 1.34
N MET A 226 -5.66 -12.93 1.59
CA MET A 226 -4.39 -12.76 0.85
C MET A 226 -3.30 -13.78 1.23
N PHE A 227 -3.50 -14.52 2.32
CA PHE A 227 -2.59 -15.55 2.80
C PHE A 227 -3.07 -16.95 2.41
N THR A 228 -4.39 -17.18 2.41
CA THR A 228 -4.98 -18.49 2.05
C THR A 228 -5.28 -18.61 0.57
N GLY A 229 -5.46 -17.50 -0.14
CA GLY A 229 -5.89 -17.49 -1.55
C GLY A 229 -7.41 -17.56 -1.74
N ASP A 230 -8.18 -17.86 -0.70
CA ASP A 230 -9.59 -18.22 -0.82
C ASP A 230 -10.55 -17.37 0.06
N VAL A 231 -11.85 -17.53 -0.21
CA VAL A 231 -12.94 -16.91 0.55
C VAL A 231 -14.19 -17.80 0.58
N SER A 232 -14.98 -17.75 1.65
CA SER A 232 -16.30 -18.41 1.72
C SER A 232 -17.27 -17.83 0.68
N ALA A 233 -18.14 -18.67 0.12
CA ALA A 233 -19.12 -18.24 -0.87
C ALA A 233 -20.10 -17.18 -0.32
N SER A 234 -20.54 -17.27 0.93
CA SER A 234 -21.39 -16.25 1.56
C SER A 234 -20.71 -14.89 1.64
N ARG A 235 -19.45 -14.87 2.08
CA ARG A 235 -18.65 -13.64 2.14
C ARG A 235 -18.40 -13.07 0.75
N ALA A 236 -18.12 -13.94 -0.23
CA ALA A 236 -17.98 -13.52 -1.61
C ALA A 236 -19.26 -12.84 -2.13
N LYS A 237 -20.44 -13.44 -1.92
CA LYS A 237 -21.73 -12.85 -2.29
C LYS A 237 -22.01 -11.53 -1.57
N HIS A 238 -21.61 -11.40 -0.31
CA HIS A 238 -21.84 -10.18 0.45
C HIS A 238 -20.97 -9.00 -0.02
N HIS A 239 -19.72 -9.24 -0.43
CA HIS A 239 -18.78 -8.17 -0.79
C HIS A 239 -18.61 -7.97 -2.30
N TRP A 240 -18.74 -9.03 -3.10
CA TRP A 240 -18.42 -9.08 -4.53
C TRP A 240 -19.45 -9.93 -5.27
N ALA A 241 -20.74 -9.59 -5.14
CA ALA A 241 -21.88 -10.38 -5.65
C ALA A 241 -21.71 -10.81 -7.11
N ASP A 242 -21.45 -9.87 -8.02
CA ASP A 242 -21.28 -10.15 -9.45
C ASP A 242 -20.18 -11.18 -9.72
N TRP A 243 -19.04 -11.07 -9.02
CA TRP A 243 -17.95 -12.02 -9.15
C TRP A 243 -18.31 -13.37 -8.54
N ALA A 244 -18.94 -13.38 -7.37
CA ALA A 244 -19.33 -14.62 -6.69
C ALA A 244 -20.33 -15.42 -7.51
N ASP A 245 -21.31 -14.76 -8.12
CA ASP A 245 -22.30 -15.41 -8.97
C ASP A 245 -21.64 -15.99 -10.24
N GLU A 246 -20.73 -15.25 -10.90
CA GLU A 246 -19.95 -15.76 -12.04
C GLU A 246 -19.11 -16.99 -11.67
N GLN A 247 -18.45 -17.00 -10.49
CA GLN A 247 -17.65 -18.15 -10.05
C GLN A 247 -18.50 -19.37 -9.65
N LEU A 248 -19.70 -19.14 -9.11
CA LEU A 248 -20.59 -20.21 -8.68
C LEU A 248 -21.35 -20.86 -9.86
N GLU A 249 -21.59 -20.09 -10.92
CA GLU A 249 -22.12 -20.58 -12.19
C GLU A 249 -21.05 -21.28 -13.04
N GLY A 250 -19.80 -20.80 -12.98
CA GLY A 250 -18.70 -21.22 -13.85
C GLY A 250 -17.97 -22.49 -13.43
N ASP A 251 -18.11 -22.96 -12.18
CA ASP A 251 -17.48 -24.20 -11.74
C ASP A 251 -18.31 -24.91 -10.68
N ALA A 252 -18.35 -26.24 -10.75
CA ALA A 252 -18.70 -27.14 -9.67
C ALA A 252 -17.45 -27.99 -9.44
N ASP A 253 -16.94 -28.02 -8.20
CA ASP A 253 -15.94 -29.01 -7.76
C ASP A 253 -14.42 -28.70 -7.92
N ALA A 254 -14.01 -27.43 -8.01
CA ALA A 254 -12.61 -27.09 -7.73
C ALA A 254 -12.33 -27.08 -6.22
N GLY A 255 -11.96 -28.24 -5.67
CA GLY A 255 -11.40 -28.34 -4.32
C GLY A 255 -10.13 -27.50 -4.22
N HIS A 256 -10.07 -26.59 -3.25
CA HIS A 256 -8.90 -25.75 -3.01
C HIS A 256 -7.97 -26.45 -2.02
N ASP A 257 -6.71 -26.66 -2.41
CA ASP A 257 -5.66 -27.08 -1.48
C ASP A 257 -5.38 -25.94 -0.49
N GLU A 258 -5.81 -26.09 0.77
CA GLU A 258 -5.53 -25.10 1.82
C GLU A 258 -4.02 -24.87 1.94
N THR A 259 -3.56 -23.67 1.56
CA THR A 259 -2.18 -23.29 1.81
C THR A 259 -1.97 -23.16 3.33
N PRO A 260 -0.95 -23.80 3.92
CA PRO A 260 -0.70 -23.67 5.35
C PRO A 260 -0.40 -22.22 5.73
N VAL A 261 -1.27 -21.60 6.53
CA VAL A 261 -1.10 -20.23 7.03
C VAL A 261 -0.95 -20.19 8.55
N PRO A 262 -0.19 -19.21 9.10
CA PRO A 262 -0.10 -19.03 10.55
C PRO A 262 -1.46 -18.79 11.23
N SER A 263 -1.51 -19.01 12.54
CA SER A 263 -2.74 -18.84 13.33
C SER A 263 -3.29 -17.40 13.24
N ARG A 264 -4.61 -17.23 13.42
CA ARG A 264 -5.30 -15.94 13.27
C ARG A 264 -4.74 -14.91 14.22
N ARG A 265 -4.44 -15.36 15.45
CA ARG A 265 -3.85 -14.56 16.51
C ARG A 265 -2.45 -14.09 16.09
N THR A 266 -1.63 -14.98 15.53
CA THR A 266 -0.29 -14.64 15.04
C THR A 266 -0.36 -13.58 13.95
N LEU A 267 -1.19 -13.77 12.93
CA LEU A 267 -1.31 -12.83 11.82
C LEU A 267 -1.87 -11.48 12.26
N ALA A 268 -2.86 -11.48 13.16
CA ALA A 268 -3.40 -10.25 13.74
C ALA A 268 -2.34 -9.50 14.55
N VAL A 269 -1.56 -10.18 15.38
CA VAL A 269 -0.47 -9.56 16.16
C VAL A 269 0.60 -8.96 15.26
N ILE A 270 1.06 -9.70 14.25
CA ILE A 270 2.04 -9.19 13.26
C ILE A 270 1.48 -7.93 12.58
N THR A 271 0.23 -7.98 12.13
CA THR A 271 -0.40 -6.86 11.42
C THR A 271 -0.58 -5.64 12.31
N LEU A 272 -1.03 -5.83 13.55
CA LEU A 272 -1.17 -4.73 14.51
C LEU A 272 0.19 -4.15 14.89
N ALA A 273 1.22 -4.97 15.02
CA ALA A 273 2.60 -4.50 15.24
C ALA A 273 3.12 -3.68 14.06
N LEU A 274 2.90 -4.15 12.82
CA LEU A 274 3.27 -3.41 11.61
C LEU A 274 2.49 -2.09 11.49
N LEU A 275 1.19 -2.11 11.74
CA LEU A 275 0.34 -0.92 11.76
C LEU A 275 0.82 0.09 12.81
N ALA A 276 1.14 -0.37 14.02
CA ALA A 276 1.66 0.50 15.08
C ALA A 276 3.02 1.08 14.70
N PHE A 277 3.93 0.26 14.16
CA PHE A 277 5.23 0.71 13.65
C PHE A 277 5.07 1.80 12.58
N PHE A 278 4.28 1.53 11.54
CA PHE A 278 4.05 2.48 10.46
C PHE A 278 3.32 3.74 10.94
N ALA A 279 2.37 3.63 11.87
CA ALA A 279 1.67 4.78 12.44
C ALA A 279 2.59 5.67 13.27
N VAL A 280 3.44 5.08 14.13
CA VAL A 280 4.42 5.83 14.93
C VAL A 280 5.44 6.51 14.03
N VAL A 281 5.97 5.80 13.03
CA VAL A 281 6.89 6.37 12.05
C VAL A 281 6.21 7.48 11.26
N LEU A 282 5.02 7.25 10.73
CA LEU A 282 4.27 8.25 9.95
C LEU A 282 3.98 9.49 10.79
N LEU A 283 3.57 9.33 12.04
CA LEU A 283 3.31 10.45 12.93
C LEU A 283 4.59 11.21 13.25
N SER A 284 5.68 10.49 13.57
CA SER A 284 6.98 11.10 13.89
C SER A 284 7.58 11.84 12.68
N THR A 285 7.48 11.26 11.49
CA THR A 285 7.92 11.87 10.24
C THR A 285 7.02 13.02 9.81
N LEU A 286 5.70 12.94 10.02
CA LEU A 286 4.79 14.05 9.79
C LEU A 286 5.12 15.23 10.72
N PHE A 287 5.33 14.98 12.01
CA PHE A 287 5.76 16.03 12.93
C PHE A 287 7.11 16.64 12.53
N ALA A 288 8.08 15.81 12.12
CA ALA A 288 9.38 16.28 11.67
C ALA A 288 9.30 17.05 10.34
N ALA A 289 8.57 16.56 9.34
CA ALA A 289 8.51 17.10 7.98
C ALA A 289 7.52 18.27 7.80
N VAL A 290 6.45 18.34 8.62
CA VAL A 290 5.54 19.51 8.63
C VAL A 290 6.20 20.70 9.34
N LEU A 291 7.11 20.44 10.29
CA LEU A 291 7.81 21.47 11.06
C LEU A 291 9.23 21.78 10.57
N SER A 292 9.85 20.89 9.78
CA SER A 292 11.16 21.15 9.15
C SER A 292 11.00 21.38 7.64
N PRO A 293 11.68 22.40 7.08
CA PRO A 293 11.84 22.47 5.64
C PRO A 293 12.59 21.23 5.14
N LEU A 294 12.25 20.76 3.94
CA LEU A 294 12.90 19.59 3.32
C LEU A 294 14.43 19.66 3.46
N PRO A 295 15.12 18.53 3.69
CA PRO A 295 16.56 18.50 3.99
C PRO A 295 17.46 19.22 2.96
N THR A 296 16.94 19.38 1.74
CA THR A 296 17.60 20.01 0.59
C THR A 296 17.37 21.51 0.50
N ARG A 297 16.43 22.10 1.25
CA ARG A 297 16.05 23.50 1.08
C ARG A 297 17.25 24.43 1.25
N GLU A 298 18.10 24.19 2.25
CA GLU A 298 19.29 25.00 2.49
C GLU A 298 20.31 24.89 1.35
N TYR A 299 20.51 23.69 0.80
CA TYR A 299 21.42 23.48 -0.33
C TYR A 299 20.89 24.11 -1.62
N LEU A 300 19.58 24.01 -1.86
CA LEU A 300 18.92 24.59 -3.02
C LEU A 300 18.86 26.12 -2.96
N LEU A 301 18.77 26.70 -1.76
CA LEU A 301 18.89 28.14 -1.52
C LEU A 301 20.34 28.65 -1.65
N ALA A 302 21.34 27.76 -1.55
CA ALA A 302 22.76 28.10 -1.69
C ALA A 302 23.25 28.10 -3.15
N LEU A 303 22.43 27.67 -4.10
CA LEU A 303 22.77 27.72 -5.52
C LEU A 303 22.73 29.18 -6.03
N PRO A 304 23.65 29.57 -6.94
CA PRO A 304 23.69 30.93 -7.51
C PRO A 304 22.53 31.22 -8.48
N PHE A 305 21.75 30.20 -8.81
CA PHE A 305 20.46 30.28 -9.47
C PHE A 305 19.43 29.62 -8.57
N ASP A 306 18.17 29.99 -8.70
CA ASP A 306 17.11 29.48 -7.85
C ASP A 306 16.22 28.48 -8.63
N PRO A 307 16.51 27.17 -8.55
CA PRO A 307 15.73 26.15 -9.23
C PRO A 307 14.44 25.77 -8.50
N VAL A 308 14.20 26.26 -7.28
CA VAL A 308 13.11 25.80 -6.39
C VAL A 308 12.11 26.87 -6.05
N THR A 309 12.47 28.15 -6.10
CA THR A 309 11.57 29.26 -5.85
C THR A 309 11.10 29.92 -7.16
N HIS A 310 11.79 29.65 -8.28
CA HIS A 310 11.45 30.19 -9.60
C HIS A 310 11.41 29.11 -10.71
N GLY A 311 10.56 29.33 -11.72
CA GLY A 311 10.44 28.45 -12.89
C GLY A 311 9.45 27.29 -12.75
N ALA A 312 9.42 26.39 -13.73
CA ALA A 312 8.46 25.28 -13.76
C ALA A 312 8.72 24.21 -12.66
N ALA A 313 9.98 24.03 -12.26
CA ALA A 313 10.37 23.06 -11.23
C ALA A 313 9.84 23.43 -9.84
N SER A 314 9.81 24.73 -9.50
CA SER A 314 9.23 25.21 -8.24
C SER A 314 7.74 24.91 -8.14
N VAL A 315 7.01 25.11 -9.24
CA VAL A 315 5.57 24.83 -9.32
C VAL A 315 5.31 23.33 -9.17
N VAL A 316 6.06 22.49 -9.89
CA VAL A 316 5.92 21.03 -9.79
C VAL A 316 6.18 20.55 -8.36
N PHE A 317 7.22 21.06 -7.72
CA PHE A 317 7.57 20.69 -6.36
C PHE A 317 6.55 21.15 -5.34
N PHE A 318 6.11 22.41 -5.42
CA PHE A 318 5.06 22.96 -4.57
C PHE A 318 3.75 22.18 -4.73
N VAL A 319 3.30 21.96 -5.96
CA VAL A 319 2.06 21.22 -6.24
C VAL A 319 2.19 19.78 -5.75
N GLY A 320 3.29 19.09 -6.06
CA GLY A 320 3.53 17.71 -5.65
C GLY A 320 3.51 17.53 -4.14
N LEU A 321 4.19 18.42 -3.40
CA LEU A 321 4.22 18.37 -1.94
C LEU A 321 2.84 18.65 -1.33
N ASN A 322 2.12 19.66 -1.83
CA ASN A 322 0.77 19.95 -1.34
C ASN A 322 -0.21 18.81 -1.64
N VAL A 323 -0.11 18.18 -2.82
CA VAL A 323 -0.90 16.99 -3.16
C VAL A 323 -0.59 15.84 -2.21
N ALA A 324 0.69 15.56 -1.93
CA ALA A 324 1.10 14.53 -0.98
C ALA A 324 0.52 14.79 0.42
N VAL A 325 0.62 16.03 0.92
CA VAL A 325 0.05 16.43 2.22
C VAL A 325 -1.48 16.26 2.23
N LEU A 326 -2.18 16.70 1.18
CA LEU A 326 -3.63 16.54 1.08
C LEU A 326 -4.04 15.07 1.05
N LEU A 327 -3.29 14.21 0.36
CA LEU A 327 -3.53 12.77 0.35
C LEU A 327 -3.35 12.15 1.73
N ILE A 328 -2.31 12.54 2.46
CA ILE A 328 -2.06 12.10 3.85
C ILE A 328 -3.22 12.53 4.75
N VAL A 329 -3.62 13.80 4.71
CA VAL A 329 -4.71 14.31 5.54
C VAL A 329 -6.04 13.64 5.18
N ALA A 330 -6.36 13.52 3.89
CA ALA A 330 -7.59 12.88 3.43
C ALA A 330 -7.65 11.40 3.82
N GLY A 331 -6.54 10.66 3.65
CA GLY A 331 -6.42 9.26 4.05
C GLY A 331 -6.61 9.08 5.56
N ALA A 332 -5.97 9.92 6.38
CA ALA A 332 -6.14 9.90 7.83
C ALA A 332 -7.59 10.18 8.25
N LEU A 333 -8.23 11.20 7.66
CA LEU A 333 -9.64 11.51 7.91
C LEU A 333 -10.57 10.36 7.51
N ALA A 334 -10.31 9.71 6.37
CA ALA A 334 -11.09 8.57 5.91
C ALA A 334 -10.98 7.37 6.85
N ILE A 335 -9.77 7.07 7.33
CA ILE A 335 -9.53 6.01 8.33
C ILE A 335 -10.28 6.35 9.63
N CYS A 336 -10.14 7.57 10.14
CA CYS A 336 -10.82 8.01 11.37
C CYS A 336 -12.35 7.94 11.26
N TYR A 337 -12.92 8.43 10.15
CA TYR A 337 -14.35 8.34 9.88
C TYR A 337 -14.83 6.88 9.86
N GLY A 338 -14.10 6.02 9.17
CA GLY A 338 -14.43 4.61 9.06
C GLY A 338 -14.28 3.86 10.39
N LEU A 339 -13.29 4.20 11.22
CA LEU A 339 -13.19 3.67 12.59
C LEU A 339 -14.37 4.12 13.45
N ALA A 340 -14.74 5.40 13.41
CA ALA A 340 -15.88 5.93 14.15
C ALA A 340 -17.19 5.23 13.76
N LYS A 341 -17.42 5.03 12.46
CA LYS A 341 -18.57 4.30 11.94
C LYS A 341 -18.62 2.85 12.47
N ARG A 342 -17.47 2.17 12.56
CA ARG A 342 -17.38 0.81 13.13
C ARG A 342 -17.67 0.79 14.62
N LEU A 343 -17.16 1.76 15.37
CA LEU A 343 -17.42 1.89 16.81
C LEU A 343 -18.92 2.15 17.11
N ARG A 344 -19.65 2.78 16.18
CA ARG A 344 -21.10 2.98 16.27
C ARG A 344 -21.94 1.79 15.78
N GLY A 345 -21.31 0.72 15.28
CA GLY A 345 -22.01 -0.47 14.78
C GLY A 345 -22.68 -0.31 13.41
N GLU A 346 -22.30 0.70 12.62
CA GLU A 346 -22.93 1.05 11.34
C GLU A 346 -22.35 0.28 10.13
N PHE A 347 -21.70 -0.87 10.34
CA PHE A 347 -20.91 -1.58 9.31
C PHE A 347 -21.56 -2.82 8.73
#